data_AF-W6UJU7-F1
#
_entry.id   AF-W6UJU7-F1
#
_cell.length_a   1.000
_cell.length_b   1.000
_cell.length_c   1.000
_cell.angle_alpha   90.00
_cell.angle_beta   90.00
_cell.angle_gamma   90.00
#
_symmetry.space_group_name_H-M   'P 1'
#
loop_
_entity.id
_entity.type
_entity.pdbx_description
1 polymer ?
#
loop_
_entity_poly.entity_id
_entity_poly.type
_entity_poly.pdbx_seq_one_letter_code
_entity_poly.pdbx_strand_id
1 'polypeptide(L)'
;MITDKMIAVYKKFNGDIDDWARMGTADDKLTVSDKDWFIIDNFLQGFTWIKTGLASESFVDTLTMELSMFIDSKSTIKMLKTMVKV
;
A
#
# COMPACT_ATOMS: atom_id res chain seq x y z
N MET A 1 -2.76 11.13 -0.32
CA MET A 1 -2.82 10.43 0.98
C MET A 1 -3.53 9.11 0.76
N ILE A 2 -2.96 8.00 1.20
CA ILE A 2 -3.55 6.67 1.13
C ILE A 2 -4.55 6.50 2.29
N THR A 3 -5.74 6.02 1.95
CA THR A 3 -6.85 5.89 2.89
C THR A 3 -7.32 4.44 3.02
N ASP A 4 -8.06 4.13 4.08
CA ASP A 4 -8.66 2.80 4.28
C ASP A 4 -9.52 2.35 3.08
N LYS A 5 -10.20 3.28 2.40
CA LYS A 5 -10.98 2.98 1.19
C LYS A 5 -10.10 2.54 0.02
N MET A 6 -8.97 3.21 -0.19
CA MET A 6 -7.99 2.81 -1.21
C MET A 6 -7.44 1.42 -0.91
N ILE A 7 -7.12 1.12 0.35
CA ILE A 7 -6.67 -0.23 0.76
C ILE A 7 -7.77 -1.27 0.51
N ALA A 8 -9.04 -0.94 0.74
CA ALA A 8 -10.14 -1.85 0.47
C ALA A 8 -10.28 -2.17 -1.03
N VAL A 9 -10.14 -1.17 -1.91
CA VAL A 9 -10.12 -1.38 -3.37
C VAL A 9 -8.91 -2.20 -3.78
N TYR A 10 -7.72 -1.88 -3.30
CA TYR A 10 -6.51 -2.66 -3.57
C TYR A 10 -6.69 -4.14 -3.17
N LYS A 11 -7.26 -4.40 -1.99
CA LYS A 11 -7.55 -5.78 -1.52
C LYS A 11 -8.58 -6.49 -2.39
N LYS A 12 -9.59 -5.79 -2.89
CA LYS A 12 -10.65 -6.37 -3.75
C LYS A 12 -10.06 -7.04 -4.99
N PHE A 13 -8.98 -6.49 -5.53
CA PHE A 13 -8.26 -7.05 -6.69
C PHE A 13 -6.97 -7.79 -6.28
N ASN A 14 -6.80 -8.09 -4.99
CA ASN A 14 -5.64 -8.83 -4.47
C ASN A 14 -4.27 -8.24 -4.89
N GLY A 15 -4.19 -6.91 -5.03
CA GLY A 15 -2.98 -6.22 -5.49
C GLY A 15 -2.68 -6.34 -6.99
N ASP A 16 -3.56 -6.97 -7.78
CA ASP A 16 -3.44 -7.05 -9.22
C ASP A 16 -3.97 -5.76 -9.89
N ILE A 17 -3.04 -4.90 -10.29
CA ILE A 17 -3.35 -3.62 -10.96
C ILE A 17 -3.98 -3.83 -12.35
N ASP A 18 -3.66 -4.93 -13.00
CA ASP A 18 -4.13 -5.27 -14.33
C ASP A 18 -5.61 -5.68 -14.29
N ASP A 19 -5.97 -6.50 -13.30
CA ASP A 19 -7.36 -6.85 -13.00
C ASP A 19 -8.16 -5.61 -12.58
N TRP A 20 -7.62 -4.73 -11.75
CA TRP A 20 -8.27 -3.45 -11.42
C TRP A 20 -8.47 -2.55 -12.65
N ALA A 21 -7.47 -2.43 -13.51
CA ALA A 21 -7.55 -1.60 -14.71
C ALA A 21 -8.63 -2.12 -15.67
N ARG A 22 -8.72 -3.43 -15.85
CA ARG A 22 -9.68 -4.08 -16.78
C ARG A 22 -11.09 -4.18 -16.19
N MET A 23 -11.20 -4.58 -14.92
CA MET A 23 -12.48 -4.99 -14.30
C MET A 23 -12.99 -4.03 -13.23
N GLY A 24 -12.21 -3.02 -12.85
CA GLY A 24 -12.59 -2.02 -11.86
C GLY A 24 -13.81 -1.20 -12.28
N THR A 25 -14.73 -0.99 -11.34
CA THR A 25 -15.89 -0.11 -11.53
C THR A 25 -15.43 1.35 -11.66
N ALA A 26 -16.33 2.23 -12.11
CA ALA A 26 -16.07 3.67 -12.11
C ALA A 26 -15.71 4.18 -10.69
N ASP A 27 -16.40 3.70 -9.66
CA ASP A 27 -16.12 4.06 -8.27
C ASP A 27 -14.77 3.54 -7.79
N ASP A 28 -14.37 2.31 -8.17
CA ASP A 28 -13.05 1.78 -7.85
C ASP A 28 -11.95 2.68 -8.45
N LYS A 29 -12.14 3.10 -9.71
CA LYS A 29 -11.19 3.94 -10.45
C LYS A 29 -11.17 5.41 -10.01
N LEU A 30 -12.26 5.89 -9.43
CA LEU A 30 -12.30 7.19 -8.75
C LEU A 30 -11.66 7.13 -7.36
N THR A 31 -11.65 5.96 -6.72
CA THR A 31 -11.17 5.79 -5.34
C THR A 31 -9.66 5.65 -5.25
N VAL A 32 -9.03 4.92 -6.17
CA VAL A 32 -7.57 4.70 -6.18
C VAL A 32 -7.05 4.99 -7.58
N SER A 33 -5.97 5.76 -7.69
CA SER A 33 -5.24 5.94 -8.95
C SER A 33 -4.15 4.88 -9.13
N ASP A 34 -3.59 4.78 -10.34
CA ASP A 34 -2.39 3.97 -10.60
C ASP A 34 -1.24 4.38 -9.67
N LYS A 35 -1.03 5.69 -9.49
CA LYS A 35 -0.01 6.21 -8.58
C LYS A 35 -0.24 5.79 -7.13
N ASP A 36 -1.49 5.85 -6.66
CA ASP A 36 -1.82 5.40 -5.30
C ASP A 36 -1.59 3.90 -5.15
N TRP A 37 -1.85 3.12 -6.20
CA TRP A 37 -1.58 1.68 -6.24
C TRP A 37 -0.09 1.38 -6.04
N PHE A 38 0.77 2.04 -6.80
CA PHE A 38 2.22 1.88 -6.68
C PHE A 38 2.74 2.27 -5.29
N ILE A 39 2.16 3.31 -4.68
CA ILE A 39 2.50 3.68 -3.30
C ILE A 39 2.15 2.55 -2.33
N ILE A 40 0.97 1.93 -2.47
CA ILE A 40 0.55 0.79 -1.64
C ILE A 40 1.51 -0.40 -1.83
N ASP A 41 1.86 -0.73 -3.08
CA ASP A 41 2.80 -1.82 -3.40
C ASP A 41 4.17 -1.59 -2.76
N ASN A 42 4.72 -0.38 -2.90
CA ASN A 42 6.02 -0.02 -2.34
C ASN A 42 6.04 -0.18 -0.82
N PHE A 43 4.97 0.22 -0.13
CA PHE A 43 4.88 0.03 1.32
C PHE A 43 4.76 -1.45 1.71
N LEU A 44 3.97 -2.25 0.99
CA LEU A 44 3.85 -3.69 1.27
C LEU A 44 5.18 -4.43 1.05
N GLN A 45 5.89 -4.09 -0.02
CA GLN A 45 7.23 -4.62 -0.30
C GLN A 45 8.22 -4.19 0.79
N GLY A 46 8.26 -2.89 1.13
CA GLY A 46 9.14 -2.37 2.17
C GLY A 46 8.89 -3.03 3.52
N PHE A 47 7.64 -3.21 3.92
CA PHE A 47 7.31 -3.94 5.14
C PHE A 47 7.72 -5.42 5.10
N THR A 48 7.66 -6.06 3.92
CA THR A 48 8.13 -7.43 3.74
C THR A 48 9.63 -7.52 3.96
N TRP A 49 10.42 -6.61 3.38
CA TRP A 49 11.87 -6.56 3.57
C TRP A 49 12.26 -6.29 5.02
N ILE A 50 11.56 -5.38 5.69
CA ILE A 50 11.78 -5.11 7.12
C ILE A 50 11.50 -6.37 7.95
N LYS A 51 10.37 -7.03 7.72
CA LYS A 51 9.96 -8.21 8.48
C LYS A 51 10.88 -9.42 8.24
N THR A 52 11.50 -9.50 7.06
CA THR A 52 12.44 -10.58 6.70
C THR A 52 13.91 -10.25 7.01
N GLY A 53 14.19 -9.08 7.58
CA GLY A 53 15.56 -8.66 7.91
C GLY A 53 16.42 -8.31 6.70
N LEU A 54 15.80 -8.02 5.56
CA LEU A 54 16.47 -7.66 4.30
C LEU A 54 16.60 -6.14 4.09
N ALA A 55 16.04 -5.34 4.99
CA ALA A 55 16.11 -3.87 4.94
C ALA A 55 17.32 -3.34 5.73
N SER A 56 18.04 -2.38 5.16
CA SER A 56 19.03 -1.56 5.90
C SER A 56 18.33 -0.54 6.80
N GLU A 57 19.01 -0.04 7.83
CA GLU A 57 18.49 1.03 8.69
C GLU A 57 18.10 2.28 7.89
N SER A 58 18.94 2.69 6.94
CA SER A 58 18.66 3.81 6.03
C SER A 58 17.40 3.62 5.18
N PHE A 59 17.08 2.37 4.81
CA PHE A 59 15.83 2.07 4.11
C PHE A 59 14.63 2.18 5.05
N VAL A 60 14.75 1.70 6.29
CA VAL A 60 13.69 1.84 7.31
C VAL A 60 13.37 3.30 7.59
N ASP A 61 14.39 4.15 7.72
CA ASP A 61 14.23 5.58 7.95
C ASP A 61 13.51 6.24 6.78
N THR A 62 13.92 5.92 5.55
CA THR A 62 13.30 6.42 4.31
C THR A 62 11.82 6.01 4.24
N LEU A 63 11.53 4.72 4.45
CA LEU A 63 10.16 4.20 4.43
C LEU A 63 9.30 4.84 5.52
N THR A 64 9.86 5.11 6.70
CA THR A 64 9.15 5.77 7.80
C THR A 64 8.82 7.23 7.46
N MET A 65 9.75 7.94 6.83
CA MET A 65 9.50 9.29 6.32
C MET A 65 8.38 9.26 5.27
N GLU A 66 8.45 8.36 4.28
CA GLU A 66 7.41 8.21 3.26
C GLU A 66 6.04 7.87 3.84
N LEU A 67 5.98 6.98 4.83
CA LEU A 67 4.73 6.66 5.53
C LEU A 67 4.09 7.91 6.11
N SER A 68 4.88 8.80 6.73
CA SER A 68 4.34 10.05 7.30
C SER A 68 3.85 11.04 6.25
N MET A 69 4.41 11.01 5.03
CA MET A 69 4.03 11.88 3.92
C MET A 69 2.79 11.39 3.17
N PHE A 70 2.59 10.08 3.08
CA PHE A 70 1.52 9.47 2.30
C PHE A 70 0.39 8.90 3.13
N ILE A 71 0.59 8.67 4.43
CA ILE A 71 -0.39 8.01 5.31
C ILE A 71 -0.51 8.76 6.64
N ASP A 72 -1.64 9.41 6.86
CA ASP A 72 -1.95 10.16 8.08
C ASP A 72 -2.68 9.33 9.14
N SER A 73 -3.31 8.22 8.73
CA SER A 73 -4.10 7.38 9.63
C SER A 73 -3.34 6.15 10.15
N LYS A 74 -3.37 5.99 11.48
CA LYS A 74 -2.91 4.76 12.15
C LYS A 74 -3.72 3.53 11.72
N SER A 75 -5.00 3.69 11.32
CA SER A 75 -5.82 2.58 10.82
C SER A 75 -5.26 2.04 9.50
N THR A 76 -4.95 2.92 8.54
CA THR A 76 -4.37 2.57 7.24
C THR A 76 -3.05 1.82 7.41
N ILE A 77 -2.15 2.32 8.28
CA ILE A 77 -0.87 1.66 8.57
C ILE A 77 -1.10 0.26 9.13
N LYS A 78 -2.05 0.11 10.06
CA LYS A 78 -2.40 -1.20 10.63
C LYS A 78 -2.92 -2.14 9.54
N MET A 79 -3.80 -1.67 8.65
CA MET A 79 -4.33 -2.47 7.55
C MET A 79 -3.23 -2.97 6.62
N LEU A 80 -2.30 -2.10 6.21
CA LEU A 80 -1.15 -2.48 5.39
C LEU A 80 -0.30 -3.56 6.08
N LYS A 81 0.04 -3.37 7.35
CA LYS A 81 0.83 -4.34 8.12
C LYS A 81 0.15 -5.72 8.21
N THR A 82 -1.18 -5.78 8.29
CA THR A 82 -1.91 -7.07 8.28
C THR A 82 -1.86 -7.81 6.94
N MET A 83 -1.55 -7.12 5.84
CA MET A 83 -1.47 -7.71 4.50
C MET A 83 -0.11 -8.35 4.21
N VAL A 84 0.91 -8.04 5.01
CA VAL A 84 2.27 -8.55 4.83
C VAL A 84 2.34 -10.02 5.25
N LYS A 85 2.29 -10.90 4.24
CA LYS A 85 2.50 -12.34 4.41
C LYS A 85 4.01 -12.64 4.42
N VAL A 86 4.45 -13.49 5.34
CA VAL A 86 5.82 -14.04 5.43
C VAL A 86 5.71 -15.54 5.43
#